data_AF-A0A380GW70-F1
#
_entry.id   AF-A0A380GW70-F1
#
_cell.length_a   1.000
_cell.length_b   1.000
_cell.length_c   1.000
_cell.angle_alpha   90.00
_cell.angle_beta   90.00
_cell.angle_gamma   90.00
#
_symmetry.space_group_name_H-M   'P 1'
#
loop_
_entity.id
_entity.type
_entity.pdbx_description
1 polymer ?
#
loop_
_entity_poly.entity_id
_entity_poly.type
_entity_poly.pdbx_seq_one_letter_code
_entity_poly.pdbx_strand_id
1 'polypeptide(L)'
;MRISILQQGSKVGHTLEVFGVQMLQYGDVSLVYTYEDLSQYMTIRKIASEKTMKSLKSNIPIHMYHYGKPSGKYKYDPAGTIYHSKGKYSMTACNVNPIGYYQMMAEPGSFGAAVLK
;
A
#
# COMPACT_ATOMS: atom_id res chain seq x y z
N MET A 1 18.45 -10.26 2.96
CA MET A 1 17.71 -9.55 1.88
C MET A 1 18.02 -8.07 2.00
N ARG A 2 18.07 -7.31 0.90
CA ARG A 2 18.39 -5.87 0.90
C ARG A 2 17.30 -5.11 0.18
N ILE A 3 16.85 -3.98 0.73
CA ILE A 3 15.85 -3.11 0.11
C ILE A 3 16.46 -1.75 -0.16
N SER A 4 16.46 -1.33 -1.42
CA SER A 4 16.89 0.01 -1.80
C SER A 4 15.73 0.98 -1.69
N ILE A 5 15.90 2.03 -0.88
CA ILE A 5 14.96 3.14 -0.78
C ILE A 5 15.55 4.38 -1.43
N LEU A 6 14.72 5.11 -2.16
CA LEU A 6 15.05 6.42 -2.72
C LEU A 6 14.34 7.47 -1.86
N GLN A 7 15.14 8.32 -1.21
CA GLN A 7 14.61 9.50 -0.53
C GLN A 7 14.12 10.50 -1.59
N GLN A 8 12.95 11.10 -1.36
CA GLN A 8 12.36 12.06 -2.29
C GLN A 8 13.32 13.24 -2.52
N GLY A 9 13.79 13.43 -3.76
CA GLY A 9 14.76 14.47 -4.13
C GLY A 9 16.23 14.07 -4.01
N SER A 10 16.56 12.88 -3.51
CA SER A 10 17.94 12.36 -3.45
C SER A 10 18.29 11.57 -4.72
N LYS A 11 19.52 11.75 -5.21
CA LYS A 11 20.13 10.92 -6.27
C LYS A 11 20.85 9.68 -5.73
N VAL A 12 20.97 9.57 -4.40
CA VAL A 12 21.67 8.47 -3.72
C VAL A 12 20.62 7.61 -3.02
N GLY A 13 20.50 6.35 -3.46
CA GLY A 13 19.66 5.36 -2.79
C GLY A 13 20.31 4.85 -1.51
N HIS A 14 19.52 4.68 -0.46
CA HIS A 14 19.96 4.01 0.77
C HIS A 14 19.55 2.53 0.72
N THR A 15 20.37 1.64 1.24
CA THR A 15 20.07 0.20 1.25
C THR A 15 19.83 -0.25 2.68
N LEU A 16 18.61 -0.68 2.97
CA LEU A 16 18.21 -1.18 4.28
C LEU A 16 18.57 -2.66 4.42
N GLU A 17 19.06 -3.00 5.61
CA GLU A 17 19.24 -4.38 6.00
C GLU A 17 17.93 -4.96 6.58
N VAL A 18 17.49 -6.07 5.99
CA VAL A 18 16.30 -6.82 6.42
C VAL A 18 16.74 -7.99 7.28
N PHE A 19 16.26 -8.06 8.52
CA PHE A 19 16.58 -9.14 9.45
C PHE A 19 15.50 -10.22 9.52
N GLY A 20 14.29 -9.92 9.03
CA GLY A 20 13.19 -10.87 9.06
C GLY A 20 12.18 -10.60 7.96
N VAL A 21 11.66 -11.68 7.39
CA VAL A 21 10.49 -11.65 6.51
C VAL A 21 9.53 -12.70 7.01
N GLN A 22 8.29 -12.29 7.32
CA GLN A 22 7.22 -13.19 7.72
C GLN A 22 6.12 -13.15 6.66
N MET A 23 5.94 -14.25 5.95
CA MET A 23 4.76 -14.45 5.10
C MET A 23 3.56 -14.73 6.01
N LEU A 24 2.46 -14.01 5.82
CA LEU A 24 1.22 -14.36 6.52
C LEU A 24 0.67 -15.66 5.94
N GLN A 25 0.21 -16.55 6.81
CA GLN A 25 -0.29 -17.87 6.42
C GLN A 25 -1.50 -17.78 5.47
N TYR A 26 -2.23 -16.67 5.52
CA TYR A 26 -3.43 -16.45 4.73
C TYR A 26 -3.39 -15.04 4.12
N GLY A 27 -3.50 -14.99 2.79
CA GLY A 27 -3.41 -13.77 2.00
C GLY A 27 -2.03 -13.59 1.37
N ASP A 28 -1.98 -12.82 0.28
CA ASP A 28 -0.74 -12.46 -0.41
C ASP A 28 -0.09 -11.25 0.28
N VAL A 29 0.37 -11.46 1.51
CA VAL A 29 0.91 -10.41 2.39
C VAL A 29 2.18 -10.90 3.08
N SER A 30 3.19 -10.03 3.10
CA SER A 30 4.42 -10.24 3.88
C SER A 30 4.67 -9.07 4.83
N LEU A 31 5.21 -9.38 6.00
CA LEU A 31 5.78 -8.42 6.92
C LEU A 31 7.31 -8.45 6.75
N VAL A 32 7.89 -7.28 6.53
CA VAL A 32 9.34 -7.12 6.37
C VAL A 32 9.86 -6.31 7.55
N TYR A 33 10.86 -6.84 8.25
CA TYR A 33 11.46 -6.22 9.43
C TYR A 33 12.86 -5.70 9.12
N THR A 34 13.10 -4.42 9.42
CA THR A 34 14.37 -3.71 9.21
C THR A 34 14.92 -3.23 10.55
N TYR A 35 16.25 -3.21 10.70
CA TYR A 35 16.89 -2.67 11.92
C TYR A 35 16.73 -1.15 12.04
N GLU A 36 16.60 -0.49 10.89
CA GLU A 36 16.54 0.96 10.78
C GLU A 36 15.10 1.46 10.76
N ASP A 37 14.88 2.63 11.36
CA ASP A 37 13.62 3.35 11.28
C ASP A 37 13.49 4.05 9.93
N LEU A 38 12.59 3.53 9.09
CA LEU A 38 12.27 4.07 7.77
C LEU A 38 11.86 5.55 7.79
N SER A 39 11.33 6.06 8.91
CA SER A 39 10.85 7.45 9.01
C SER A 39 11.97 8.48 8.88
N GLN A 40 13.23 8.07 9.10
CA GLN A 40 14.41 8.90 8.93
C GLN A 40 14.70 9.20 7.45
N TYR A 41 14.25 8.34 6.54
CA TYR A 41 14.55 8.43 5.11
C TYR A 41 13.35 8.85 4.27
N MET A 42 12.14 8.72 4.80
CA MET A 42 10.90 9.07 4.10
C MET A 42 9.77 9.42 5.05
N THR A 43 8.85 10.25 4.59
CA THR A 43 7.62 10.53 5.32
C THR A 43 6.70 9.31 5.31
N ILE A 44 6.64 8.61 6.44
CA ILE A 44 5.69 7.50 6.62
C ILE A 44 4.35 8.05 7.12
N ARG A 45 3.29 7.77 6.37
CA ARG A 45 1.92 8.02 6.82
C ARG A 45 1.33 6.73 7.37
N LYS A 46 0.94 6.74 8.65
CA LYS A 46 0.15 5.64 9.22
C LYS A 46 -1.19 5.58 8.49
N ILE A 47 -1.48 4.41 7.94
CA ILE A 47 -2.53 4.18 6.94
C ILE A 47 -3.92 4.24 7.60
N ALA A 48 -4.08 3.59 8.75
CA ALA A 48 -5.24 3.72 9.63
C ALA A 48 -4.96 3.00 10.96
N SER A 49 -5.70 3.34 12.02
CA SER A 49 -5.70 2.49 13.23
C SER A 49 -6.52 1.21 12.97
N GLU A 50 -6.20 0.12 13.67
CA GLU A 50 -6.99 -1.12 13.61
C GLU A 50 -8.48 -0.87 13.94
N LYS A 51 -8.74 0.00 14.93
CA LYS A 51 -10.09 0.44 15.29
C LYS A 51 -10.81 1.08 14.10
N THR A 52 -10.11 1.97 13.37
CA THR A 52 -10.65 2.60 12.17
C THR A 52 -11.01 1.55 11.11
N MET A 53 -10.09 0.61 10.83
CA MET A 53 -10.30 -0.45 9.84
C MET A 53 -11.50 -1.34 10.20
N LYS A 54 -11.63 -1.76 11.47
CA LYS A 54 -12.75 -2.57 11.95
C LYS A 54 -14.11 -1.84 11.91
N SER A 55 -14.08 -0.50 11.95
CA SER A 55 -15.28 0.34 11.93
C SER A 55 -15.79 0.69 10.53
N LEU A 56 -15.11 0.26 9.47
CA LEU A 56 -15.53 0.52 8.09
C LEU A 56 -16.87 -0.16 7.80
N LYS A 57 -17.84 0.64 7.35
CA LYS A 57 -19.16 0.18 6.89
C LYS A 57 -19.17 0.08 5.38
N SER A 58 -20.04 -0.78 4.85
CA SER A 58 -20.34 -0.86 3.42
C SER A 58 -20.65 0.52 2.83
N ASN A 59 -20.27 0.72 1.57
CA ASN A 59 -20.45 1.92 0.76
C ASN A 59 -19.69 3.18 1.23
N ILE A 60 -18.82 3.09 2.24
CA ILE A 60 -17.92 4.21 2.57
C ILE A 60 -16.96 4.46 1.40
N PRO A 61 -16.76 5.72 0.97
CA PRO A 61 -15.77 6.07 -0.04
C PRO A 61 -14.37 5.70 0.43
N ILE A 62 -13.56 5.16 -0.46
CA ILE A 62 -12.15 4.83 -0.21
C ILE A 62 -11.29 5.21 -1.41
N HIS A 63 -10.02 5.43 -1.14
CA HIS A 63 -8.99 5.84 -2.08
C HIS A 63 -7.80 4.87 -2.01
N MET A 64 -7.45 4.23 -3.11
CA MET A 64 -6.23 3.43 -3.21
C MET A 64 -5.13 4.28 -3.82
N TYR A 65 -4.00 4.43 -3.14
CA TYR A 65 -2.85 5.19 -3.65
C TYR A 65 -1.77 4.23 -4.18
N HIS A 66 -1.41 4.36 -5.45
CA HIS A 66 -0.56 3.39 -6.13
C HIS A 66 0.30 3.99 -7.25
N TYR A 67 1.33 3.25 -7.65
CA TYR A 67 2.20 3.53 -8.80
C TYR A 67 1.84 2.64 -10.00
N GLY A 68 0.55 2.33 -10.14
CA GLY A 68 0.04 1.46 -11.21
C GLY A 68 0.37 2.03 -12.59
N LYS A 69 0.38 1.15 -13.60
CA LYS A 69 0.71 1.55 -14.97
C LYS A 69 -0.18 2.72 -15.43
N PRO A 70 0.39 3.86 -15.84
CA PRO A 70 -0.41 4.99 -16.29
C PRO A 70 -1.28 4.60 -17.49
N SER A 71 -2.57 4.94 -17.44
CA SER A 71 -3.55 4.59 -18.47
C SER A 71 -4.46 5.79 -18.82
N GLY A 72 -5.19 5.69 -19.93
CA GLY A 72 -6.11 6.74 -20.40
C GLY A 72 -5.41 8.09 -20.60
N LYS A 73 -5.90 9.14 -19.93
CA LYS A 73 -5.34 10.50 -20.02
C LYS A 73 -3.97 10.67 -19.36
N TYR A 74 -3.52 9.70 -18.57
CA TYR A 74 -2.25 9.73 -17.83
C TYR A 74 -1.15 8.90 -18.51
N LYS A 75 -1.40 8.31 -19.69
CA LYS A 75 -0.49 7.37 -20.37
C LYS A 75 0.95 7.87 -20.62
N TYR A 76 1.19 9.17 -20.57
CA TYR A 76 2.49 9.81 -20.83
C TYR A 76 3.15 10.38 -19.58
N ASP A 77 2.54 10.19 -18.41
CA ASP A 77 3.14 10.64 -17.17
C ASP A 77 4.42 9.85 -16.85
N PRO A 78 5.38 10.47 -16.14
CA PRO A 78 6.63 9.79 -15.76
C PRO A 78 6.38 8.53 -14.93
N ALA A 79 7.25 7.53 -15.13
CA ALA A 79 7.30 6.36 -14.26
C ALA A 79 7.55 6.78 -12.80
N GLY A 80 6.82 6.18 -11.85
CA GLY A 80 6.87 6.58 -10.44
C GLY A 80 5.94 7.74 -10.07
N THR A 81 5.06 8.19 -10.99
CA THR A 81 3.95 9.08 -10.64
C THR A 81 2.93 8.34 -9.77
N ILE A 82 2.55 8.94 -8.64
CA ILE A 82 1.53 8.38 -7.75
C ILE A 82 0.12 8.78 -8.21
N TYR A 83 -0.76 7.80 -8.31
CA TYR A 83 -2.18 8.00 -8.62
C TYR A 83 -3.04 7.56 -7.47
N HIS A 84 -4.32 7.96 -7.53
CA HIS A 84 -5.32 7.35 -6.69
C HIS A 84 -6.53 6.87 -7.49
N SER A 85 -6.98 5.66 -7.17
CA SER A 85 -8.26 5.13 -7.60
C SER A 85 -9.31 5.40 -6.54
N LYS A 86 -10.49 5.84 -6.97
CA LYS A 86 -11.66 6.00 -6.10
C LYS A 86 -12.48 4.73 -6.12
N GLY A 87 -12.97 4.33 -4.95
CA GLY A 87 -13.79 3.13 -4.80
C GLY A 87 -14.75 3.24 -3.63
N LYS A 88 -15.44 2.13 -3.38
CA LYS A 88 -16.32 1.97 -2.23
C LYS A 88 -15.95 0.71 -1.48
N TYR A 89 -15.91 0.82 -0.16
CA TYR A 89 -15.79 -0.34 0.69
C TYR A 89 -17.06 -1.21 0.59
N SER A 90 -16.92 -2.53 0.58
CA SER A 90 -18.04 -3.45 0.51
C SER A 90 -18.28 -4.11 1.86
N MET A 91 -17.37 -4.97 2.32
CA MET A 91 -17.55 -5.71 3.57
C MET A 91 -16.24 -6.27 4.10
N THR A 92 -16.20 -6.62 5.39
CA THR A 92 -15.19 -7.56 5.92
C THR A 92 -15.84 -8.94 5.96
N ALA A 93 -15.20 -9.96 5.39
CA ALA A 93 -15.53 -11.34 5.69
C ALA A 93 -14.53 -11.91 6.69
N CYS A 94 -15.03 -12.63 7.70
CA CYS A 94 -14.24 -13.26 8.74
C CYS A 94 -14.52 -14.77 8.73
N ASN A 95 -14.01 -15.50 7.73
CA ASN A 95 -14.12 -16.97 7.75
C ASN A 95 -12.97 -17.61 8.55
N VAL A 96 -11.73 -17.14 8.34
CA VAL A 96 -10.53 -17.59 9.10
C VAL A 96 -9.60 -16.41 9.40
N ASN A 97 -9.53 -15.42 8.50
CA ASN A 97 -8.83 -14.15 8.69
C ASN A 97 -9.71 -13.01 8.19
N PRO A 98 -9.58 -11.80 8.75
CA PRO A 98 -10.33 -10.65 8.28
C PRO A 98 -9.86 -10.26 6.87
N ILE A 99 -10.70 -10.51 5.86
CA ILE A 99 -10.48 -10.05 4.48
C ILE A 99 -11.46 -8.91 4.19
N GLY A 100 -10.94 -7.75 3.79
CA GLY A 100 -11.74 -6.62 3.33
C GLY A 100 -12.01 -6.69 1.83
N TYR A 101 -13.27 -6.57 1.43
CA TYR A 101 -13.70 -6.47 0.04
C TYR A 101 -14.06 -5.03 -0.28
N TYR A 102 -13.68 -4.59 -1.48
CA TYR A 102 -13.97 -3.26 -1.99
C TYR A 102 -14.18 -3.30 -3.49
N GLN A 103 -14.93 -2.32 -4.00
CA GLN A 103 -15.12 -2.10 -5.43
C GLN A 103 -14.30 -0.88 -5.85
N MET A 104 -13.28 -1.10 -6.67
CA MET A 104 -12.45 -0.03 -7.23
C MET A 104 -11.85 -0.47 -8.58
N MET A 105 -11.47 0.50 -9.40
CA MET A 105 -10.60 0.26 -10.55
C MET A 105 -9.16 0.11 -10.06
N ALA A 106 -8.50 -0.99 -10.41
CA ALA A 106 -7.11 -1.25 -10.11
C ALA A 106 -6.39 -1.68 -11.39
N GLU A 107 -5.19 -1.18 -11.60
CA GLU A 107 -4.37 -1.48 -12.78
C GLU A 107 -3.19 -2.36 -12.36
N PRO A 108 -2.51 -3.06 -13.30
CA PRO A 108 -1.25 -3.72 -13.00
C PRO A 108 -0.26 -2.74 -12.32
N GLY A 109 0.30 -3.18 -11.19
CA GLY A 109 1.14 -2.33 -10.33
C GLY A 109 0.40 -1.65 -9.16
N SER A 110 -0.92 -1.87 -9.02
CA SER A 110 -1.68 -1.46 -7.84
C SER A 110 -1.61 -2.45 -6.66
N PHE A 111 -0.97 -3.61 -6.82
CA PHE A 111 -0.84 -4.61 -5.76
C PHE A 111 -0.04 -4.07 -4.58
N GLY A 112 -0.48 -4.38 -3.35
CA GLY A 112 0.14 -3.88 -2.11
C GLY A 112 -0.12 -2.40 -1.81
N ALA A 113 -0.90 -1.71 -2.65
CA ALA A 113 -1.25 -0.31 -2.43
C ALA A 113 -2.07 -0.11 -1.16
N ALA A 114 -1.81 1.00 -0.49
CA ALA A 114 -2.59 1.42 0.66
C ALA A 114 -4.00 1.86 0.24
N VAL A 115 -5.02 1.28 0.87
CA VAL A 115 -6.41 1.71 0.74
C VAL A 115 -6.78 2.56 1.95
N LEU A 116 -7.13 3.81 1.70
CA LEU A 116 -7.46 4.84 2.68
C LEU A 116 -8.93 5.23 2.58
N LYS A 117 -9.51 5.73 3.67
CA LYS A 117 -10.82 6.41 3.64
C LYS A 117 -10.65 7.85 3.15
#